data_AF-A0A925NZP3-F1
#
_entry.id   AF-A0A925NZP3-F1
#
_cell.length_a   1.000
_cell.length_b   1.000
_cell.length_c   1.000
_cell.angle_alpha   90.00
_cell.angle_beta   90.00
_cell.angle_gamma   90.00
#
_symmetry.space_group_name_H-M   'P 1'
#
loop_
_entity.id
_entity.type
_entity.pdbx_description
1 polymer ?
#
loop_
_entity_poly.entity_id
_entity_poly.type
_entity_poly.pdbx_seq_one_letter_code
_entity_poly.pdbx_strand_id
1 'polypeptide(L)'
;NYDSGIPGNDEAGQKSAWYVFSSMGFYPMAPGSGEFQLSSPIFSEIELNLDPKYYPGKRLKIVVDKNDTSKVFGSIYYNDENYGSMLTQENLEKGGKLRFSNSKK
;
A
#
# COMPACT_ATOMS: atom_id res chain seq x y z
N ASN A 1 -8.19 -1.30 29.02
CA ASN A 1 -8.54 -2.71 28.77
C ASN A 1 -8.74 -2.91 27.27
N TYR A 2 -7.63 -3.10 26.53
CA TYR A 2 -7.59 -3.28 25.07
C TYR A 2 -7.32 -4.76 24.70
N ASP A 3 -7.79 -5.71 25.51
CA ASP A 3 -7.48 -7.15 25.36
C ASP A 3 -8.20 -7.84 24.19
N SER A 4 -8.84 -7.09 23.29
CA SER A 4 -9.57 -7.67 22.15
C SER A 4 -9.40 -6.82 20.88
N GLY A 5 -8.17 -6.37 20.61
CA GLY A 5 -7.81 -5.56 19.43
C GLY A 5 -7.94 -6.28 18.08
N ILE A 6 -8.36 -7.54 18.06
CA ILE A 6 -8.63 -8.32 16.85
C ILE A 6 -10.02 -8.95 17.00
N PRO A 7 -10.94 -8.82 16.03
CA PRO A 7 -12.31 -9.36 16.13
C PRO A 7 -12.38 -10.90 16.06
N GLY A 8 -11.26 -11.63 16.15
CA GLY A 8 -11.18 -13.08 16.11
C GLY A 8 -9.75 -13.62 16.21
N ASN A 9 -9.57 -14.94 16.04
CA ASN A 9 -8.25 -15.57 16.07
C ASN A 9 -7.34 -15.01 14.97
N ASP A 10 -6.08 -14.68 15.27
CA ASP A 10 -5.12 -14.06 14.34
C ASP A 10 -4.62 -15.01 13.23
N GLU A 11 -5.05 -16.30 13.25
CA GLU A 11 -4.74 -17.28 12.19
C GLU A 11 -3.24 -17.30 11.86
N ALA A 12 -2.40 -17.35 12.90
CA ALA A 12 -0.94 -17.30 12.80
C ALA A 12 -0.39 -16.08 12.02
N GLY A 13 -1.03 -14.91 12.15
CA GLY A 13 -0.60 -13.65 11.56
C GLY A 13 -1.29 -13.30 10.24
N GLN A 14 -2.16 -14.17 9.72
CA GLN A 14 -2.86 -13.91 8.45
C GLN A 14 -3.74 -12.65 8.51
N LYS A 15 -4.48 -12.45 9.62
CA LYS A 15 -5.33 -11.26 9.80
C LYS A 15 -4.50 -10.00 10.02
N SER A 16 -3.44 -10.10 10.81
CA SER A 16 -2.50 -9.01 11.01
C SER A 16 -1.85 -8.57 9.69
N ALA A 17 -1.42 -9.51 8.86
CA ALA A 17 -0.87 -9.22 7.54
C ALA A 17 -1.89 -8.54 6.62
N TRP A 18 -3.14 -9.03 6.59
CA TRP A 18 -4.22 -8.41 5.82
C TRP A 18 -4.45 -6.95 6.22
N TYR A 19 -4.46 -6.68 7.53
CA TYR A 19 -4.62 -5.32 8.04
C TYR A 19 -3.45 -4.43 7.63
N VAL A 20 -2.21 -4.89 7.77
CA VAL A 20 -1.02 -4.12 7.37
C VAL A 20 -1.05 -3.78 5.89
N PHE A 21 -1.26 -4.77 5.01
CA PHE A 21 -1.38 -4.55 3.57
C PHE A 21 -2.50 -3.57 3.21
N SER A 22 -3.71 -3.82 3.73
CA SER A 22 -4.86 -2.96 3.45
C SER A 22 -4.66 -1.54 3.97
N SER A 23 -4.01 -1.37 5.12
CA SER A 23 -3.68 -0.06 5.70
C SER A 23 -2.70 0.73 4.82
N MET A 24 -1.83 0.03 4.09
CA MET A 24 -0.91 0.62 3.12
C MET A 24 -1.56 0.95 1.78
N GLY A 25 -2.80 0.53 1.56
CA GLY A 25 -3.53 0.79 0.31
C GLY A 25 -3.17 -0.19 -0.81
N PHE A 26 -2.70 -1.40 -0.51
CA PHE A 26 -2.56 -2.45 -1.52
C PHE A 26 -2.59 -3.86 -0.93
N TYR A 27 -3.02 -4.87 -1.69
CA TYR A 27 -3.12 -6.25 -1.20
C TYR A 27 -2.80 -7.30 -2.30
N PRO A 28 -2.04 -8.36 -1.99
CA PRO A 28 -1.77 -9.46 -2.91
C PRO A 28 -2.97 -10.40 -3.03
N MET A 29 -3.87 -10.12 -3.97
CA MET A 29 -5.11 -10.91 -4.15
C MET A 29 -4.83 -12.35 -4.60
N ALA A 30 -3.82 -12.55 -5.45
CA ALA A 30 -3.38 -13.86 -5.94
C ALA A 30 -1.91 -14.10 -5.57
N PRO A 31 -1.61 -14.74 -4.43
CA PRO A 31 -0.24 -15.04 -4.04
C PRO A 31 0.52 -15.78 -5.16
N GLY A 32 1.74 -15.32 -5.47
CA GLY A 32 2.56 -15.88 -6.54
C GLY A 32 2.38 -15.25 -7.93
N SER A 33 1.36 -14.41 -8.14
CA SER A 33 1.22 -13.65 -9.40
C SER A 33 2.23 -12.50 -9.53
N GLY A 34 2.74 -12.00 -8.39
CA GLY A 34 3.54 -10.77 -8.35
C GLY A 34 2.70 -9.50 -8.51
N GLU A 35 1.38 -9.58 -8.34
CA GLU A 35 0.45 -8.47 -8.50
C GLU A 35 -0.22 -8.10 -7.18
N PHE A 36 -0.35 -6.79 -6.94
CA PHE A 36 -0.92 -6.20 -5.75
C PHE A 36 -2.01 -5.21 -6.16
N GLN A 37 -3.25 -5.52 -5.81
CA GLN A 37 -4.38 -4.66 -6.09
C GLN A 37 -4.29 -3.40 -5.21
N LEU A 38 -4.30 -2.22 -5.82
CA LEU A 38 -4.29 -0.95 -5.10
C LEU A 38 -5.68 -0.61 -4.55
N SER A 39 -5.69 0.00 -3.37
CA SER A 39 -6.84 0.45 -2.61
C SER A 39 -6.50 1.74 -1.84
N SER A 40 -7.40 2.22 -0.97
CA SER A 40 -7.15 3.42 -0.16
C SER A 40 -6.19 3.13 1.00
N PRO A 41 -5.06 3.85 1.11
CA PRO A 41 -4.28 3.85 2.35
C PRO A 41 -5.02 4.60 3.47
N ILE A 42 -4.83 4.18 4.72
CA ILE A 42 -5.42 4.85 5.89
C ILE A 42 -4.48 5.87 6.54
N PHE A 43 -3.18 5.78 6.24
CA PHE A 43 -2.16 6.74 6.64
C PHE A 43 -1.80 7.68 5.48
N SER A 44 -1.51 8.94 5.81
CA SER A 44 -1.17 9.96 4.80
C SER A 44 0.20 9.76 4.17
N GLU A 45 1.13 9.15 4.90
CA GLU A 45 2.48 8.83 4.44
C GLU A 45 2.94 7.49 5.03
N ILE A 46 3.52 6.65 4.17
CA ILE A 46 4.06 5.34 4.51
C ILE A 46 5.37 5.16 3.76
N GLU A 47 6.40 4.64 4.44
CA GLU A 47 7.68 4.31 3.82
C GLU A 47 8.01 2.85 4.06
N LEU A 48 8.17 2.11 2.97
CA LEU A 48 8.63 0.72 2.99
C LEU A 48 10.13 0.71 2.80
N ASN A 49 10.85 0.22 3.80
CA ASN A 49 12.26 -0.09 3.69
C ASN A 49 12.40 -1.54 3.22
N LEU A 50 12.85 -1.72 1.98
CA LEU A 50 12.94 -3.02 1.32
C LEU A 50 14.38 -3.52 1.35
N ASP A 51 14.55 -4.83 1.51
CA ASP A 51 15.88 -5.46 1.51
C ASP A 51 16.55 -5.26 0.13
N PRO A 52 17.71 -4.56 0.06
CA PRO A 52 18.41 -4.30 -1.19
C PRO A 52 18.83 -5.55 -1.97
N LYS A 53 18.91 -6.71 -1.30
CA LYS A 53 19.22 -7.99 -1.95
C LYS A 53 18.15 -8.40 -2.96
N TYR A 54 16.88 -8.10 -2.65
CA TYR A 54 15.73 -8.48 -3.47
C TYR A 54 15.11 -7.25 -4.17
N TYR A 55 15.24 -6.07 -3.58
CA TYR A 55 14.62 -4.84 -4.04
C TYR A 55 15.67 -3.74 -4.21
N PRO A 56 16.33 -3.63 -5.39
CA PRO A 56 17.43 -2.70 -5.62
C PRO A 56 17.04 -1.22 -5.44
N GLY A 57 15.75 -0.89 -5.59
CA GLY A 57 15.18 0.43 -5.34
C GLY A 57 15.16 0.86 -3.86
N LYS A 58 15.38 -0.09 -2.93
CA LYS A 58 15.51 0.08 -1.47
C LYS A 58 14.30 0.62 -0.72
N ARG A 59 13.51 1.49 -1.34
CA ARG A 59 12.39 2.17 -0.69
C ARG A 59 11.23 2.40 -1.64
N LEU A 60 10.02 2.17 -1.13
CA LEU A 60 8.78 2.66 -1.74
C LEU A 60 8.10 3.62 -0.77
N LYS A 61 7.85 4.84 -1.21
CA LYS A 61 7.12 5.86 -0.46
C LYS A 61 5.70 5.98 -0.98
N ILE A 62 4.72 5.80 -0.11
CA ILE A 62 3.30 5.97 -0.41
C ILE A 62 2.83 7.27 0.23
N VAL A 63 2.22 8.15 -0.55
CA VAL A 63 1.70 9.43 -0.05
C VAL A 63 0.29 9.69 -0.54
N VAL A 64 -0.50 10.34 0.30
CA VAL A 64 -1.84 10.83 -0.04
C VAL A 64 -1.80 12.34 -0.14
N ASP A 65 -2.34 12.89 -1.23
CA ASP A 65 -2.44 14.33 -1.41
C ASP A 65 -3.18 14.96 -0.21
N LYS A 66 -2.78 16.20 0.13
CA LYS A 66 -3.37 16.99 1.23
C LYS A 66 -3.32 16.33 2.62
N ASN A 67 -2.63 15.18 2.74
CA ASN A 67 -2.60 14.34 3.93
C ASN A 67 -4.01 13.94 4.43
N ASP A 68 -4.98 13.85 3.51
CA ASP A 68 -6.38 13.61 3.84
C ASP A 68 -6.82 12.23 3.35
N THR A 69 -6.83 11.26 4.25
CA THR A 69 -7.25 9.87 3.99
C THR A 69 -8.76 9.65 4.16
N SER A 70 -9.52 10.68 4.57
CA SER A 70 -10.97 10.58 4.76
C SER A 70 -11.76 10.67 3.46
N LYS A 71 -11.10 11.14 2.39
CA LYS A 71 -11.73 11.38 1.08
C LYS A 71 -11.54 10.20 0.14
N VAL A 72 -12.51 10.03 -0.75
CA VAL A 72 -12.38 9.14 -1.91
C VAL A 72 -11.18 9.59 -2.74
N PHE A 73 -10.26 8.67 -3.02
CA PHE A 73 -9.11 8.95 -3.88
C PHE A 73 -9.51 8.98 -5.35
N GLY A 74 -8.77 9.77 -6.14
CA GLY A 74 -8.93 9.91 -7.58
C GLY A 74 -7.91 9.04 -8.31
N SER A 75 -7.02 9.69 -9.07
CA SER A 75 -5.94 9.02 -9.78
C SER A 75 -4.79 8.62 -8.84
N ILE A 76 -4.08 7.57 -9.23
CA ILE A 76 -2.83 7.13 -8.63
C ILE A 76 -1.69 7.52 -9.57
N TYR A 77 -0.54 7.87 -9.01
CA TYR A 77 0.65 8.21 -9.75
C TYR A 77 1.83 7.42 -9.24
N TYR A 78 2.62 6.86 -10.14
CA TYR A 78 3.87 6.18 -9.83
C TYR A 78 5.03 6.98 -10.41
N ASN A 79 5.93 7.47 -9.56
CA ASN A 79 7.01 8.38 -9.94
C ASN A 79 6.52 9.56 -10.80
N ASP A 80 5.41 10.17 -10.36
CA ASP A 80 4.74 11.33 -10.97
C ASP A 80 4.05 11.09 -12.33
N GLU A 81 4.06 9.85 -12.84
CA GLU A 81 3.29 9.46 -14.03
C GLU A 81 1.92 8.87 -13.64
N ASN A 82 0.88 9.14 -14.45
CA ASN A 82 -0.44 8.57 -14.21
C ASN A 82 -0.37 7.04 -14.26
N TYR A 83 -0.95 6.40 -13.25
CA TYR A 83 -0.79 4.97 -13.02
C TYR A 83 -2.13 4.26 -12.80
N GLY A 84 -2.13 2.95 -13.06
CA GLY A 84 -3.30 2.10 -12.92
C GLY A 84 -3.60 1.70 -11.48
N SER A 85 -4.50 0.71 -11.33
CA SER A 85 -4.96 0.18 -10.05
C SER A 85 -4.20 -1.06 -9.57
N MET A 86 -3.10 -1.44 -10.23
CA MET A 86 -2.33 -2.64 -9.92
C MET A 86 -0.86 -2.27 -9.76
N LEU A 87 -0.27 -2.57 -8.61
CA LEU A 87 1.17 -2.51 -8.37
C LEU A 87 1.78 -3.88 -8.65
N THR A 88 2.92 -3.94 -9.33
CA THR A 88 3.61 -5.21 -9.60
C THR A 88 4.86 -5.37 -8.75
N GLN A 89 5.33 -6.61 -8.65
CA GLN A 89 6.60 -6.94 -8.03
C GLN A 89 7.78 -6.17 -8.68
N GLU A 90 7.76 -5.98 -10.00
CA GLU A 90 8.78 -5.18 -10.72
C GLU A 90 8.78 -3.71 -10.26
N ASN A 91 7.59 -3.15 -10.00
CA ASN A 91 7.49 -1.80 -9.44
C ASN A 91 8.03 -1.72 -8.01
N LEU A 92 7.75 -2.72 -7.17
CA LEU A 92 8.33 -2.80 -5.82
C LEU A 92 9.86 -2.90 -5.86
N GLU A 93 10.41 -3.69 -6.79
CA GLU A 93 11.87 -3.84 -6.97
C GLU A 93 12.54 -2.52 -7.35
N LYS A 94 11.90 -1.73 -8.21
CA LYS A 94 12.36 -0.39 -8.60
C LYS A 94 12.18 0.64 -7.47
N GLY A 95 11.25 0.42 -6.55
CA GLY A 95 10.92 1.35 -5.47
C GLY A 95 10.37 2.68 -6.01
N GLY A 96 10.62 3.78 -5.31
CA GLY A 96 10.20 5.11 -5.72
C GLY A 96 8.99 5.62 -4.95
N LYS A 97 8.04 6.26 -5.63
CA LYS A 97 6.92 6.96 -5.00
C LYS A 97 5.58 6.63 -5.64
N LEU A 98 4.63 6.18 -4.82
CA LEU A 98 3.22 6.02 -5.17
C LEU A 98 2.40 7.14 -4.53
N ARG A 99 1.71 7.95 -5.33
CA ARG A 99 0.91 9.09 -4.86
C ARG A 99 -0.56 8.88 -5.18
N PHE A 100 -1.39 8.91 -4.14
CA PHE A 100 -2.84 8.88 -4.23
C PHE A 100 -3.38 10.30 -4.22
N SER A 101 -4.01 10.73 -5.31
CA SER A 101 -4.70 12.02 -5.33
C SER A 101 -6.05 11.93 -4.64
N ASN A 102 -6.52 13.01 -4.01
CA ASN A 102 -7.92 13.08 -3.60
C ASN A 102 -8.80 13.38 -4.83
N SER A 103 -9.99 12.78 -4.87
CA SER A 103 -11.00 13.12 -5.87
C SER A 103 -11.39 14.59 -5.78
N LYS A 104 -11.72 15.21 -6.93
CA LYS A 104 -12.09 16.63 -7.04
C LYS A 104 -13.57 16.93 -6.67
N LYS A 105 -14.21 16.08 -5.86
CA LYS A 105 -15.59 16.34 -5.41
C LYS A 105 -15.66 17.47 -4.39
#